data_AF-A0A2T4WPG9-F1
#
_entry.id   AF-A0A2T4WPG9-F1
#
_cell.length_a   1.000
_cell.length_b   1.000
_cell.length_c   1.000
_cell.angle_alpha   90.00
_cell.angle_beta   90.00
_cell.angle_gamma   90.00
#
_symmetry.space_group_name_H-M   'P 1'
#
loop_
_entity.id
_entity.type
_entity.pdbx_description
1 polymer ?
#
loop_
_entity_poly.entity_id
_entity_poly.type
_entity_poly.pdbx_seq_one_letter_code
_entity_poly.pdbx_strand_id
1 'polypeptide(L)'
;MAQESKYFSPLNDALSPDADLKKWLYGIGASSYFAFRQMGKQLHISRFSEQGKLECEGVFEAQKRELDLTRDFEISYPSHCAKVTLQQDEQELIYLRQN
;
A
#
# COMPACT_ATOMS: atom_id res chain seq x y z
N MET A 1 -5.51 32.99 3.95
CA MET A 1 -6.11 31.76 4.50
C MET A 1 -5.47 30.60 3.77
N ALA A 2 -4.39 30.05 4.34
CA ALA A 2 -3.67 28.93 3.73
C ALA A 2 -4.40 27.65 4.15
N GLN A 3 -5.05 26.98 3.20
CA GLN A 3 -5.67 25.70 3.46
C GLN A 3 -4.62 24.63 3.21
N GLU A 4 -4.07 24.10 4.29
CA GLU A 4 -3.11 23.02 4.30
C GLU A 4 -3.76 21.77 3.71
N SER A 5 -3.38 21.43 2.48
CA SER A 5 -3.65 20.13 1.89
C SER A 5 -2.93 19.09 2.75
N LYS A 6 -3.67 18.46 3.66
CA LYS A 6 -3.24 17.37 4.52
C LYS A 6 -2.80 16.18 3.67
N TYR A 7 -1.56 16.22 3.18
CA TYR A 7 -0.80 15.02 2.92
C TYR A 7 -0.68 14.29 4.25
N PHE A 8 -1.25 13.09 4.32
CA PHE A 8 -0.99 12.16 5.40
C PHE A 8 0.51 11.88 5.37
N SER A 9 1.27 12.42 6.33
CA SER A 9 2.68 12.08 6.55
C SER A 9 2.73 10.92 7.55
N PRO A 10 2.85 9.64 7.14
CA PRO A 10 3.19 8.57 8.07
C PRO A 10 4.71 8.45 8.15
N LEU A 11 5.38 9.52 8.55
CA LEU A 11 6.80 9.50 8.85
C LEU A 11 6.95 10.31 10.13
N ASN A 12 6.74 9.69 11.30
CA ASN A 12 7.55 9.97 12.49
C ASN A 12 7.27 9.18 13.77
N ASP A 13 6.24 8.33 13.85
CA ASP A 13 6.12 7.46 15.03
C ASP A 13 6.74 6.10 14.74
N ALA A 14 7.99 5.97 15.21
CA ALA A 14 8.74 4.76 15.52
C ALA A 14 8.32 3.48 14.77
N LEU A 15 9.24 2.98 13.92
CA LEU A 15 9.21 1.66 13.30
C LEU A 15 9.08 0.55 14.37
N SER A 16 7.85 0.27 14.80
CA SER A 16 7.47 -1.05 15.30
C SER A 16 7.43 -1.99 14.09
N PRO A 17 8.00 -3.21 14.17
CA PRO A 17 7.90 -4.19 13.08
C PRO A 17 6.45 -4.60 12.76
N ASP A 18 5.48 -4.17 13.58
CA ASP A 18 4.04 -4.43 13.46
C ASP A 18 3.21 -3.19 13.06
N ALA A 19 3.84 -2.07 12.68
CA ALA A 19 3.12 -0.83 12.34
C ALA A 19 2.42 -0.93 10.98
N ASP A 20 1.11 -0.70 10.97
CA ASP A 20 0.26 -0.63 9.77
C ASP A 20 0.56 0.66 9.01
N LEU A 21 1.08 0.55 7.78
CA LEU A 21 1.35 1.70 6.92
C LEU A 21 0.16 1.98 6.02
N LYS A 22 -0.29 3.23 6.08
CA LYS A 22 -1.50 3.70 5.42
C LYS A 22 -1.11 4.64 4.31
N LYS A 23 -1.39 4.28 3.06
CA LYS A 23 -1.04 5.12 1.91
C LYS A 23 -2.27 5.45 1.08
N TRP A 24 -2.49 6.75 0.88
CA TRP A 24 -3.52 7.24 0.00
C TRP A 24 -3.06 7.14 -1.45
N LEU A 25 -3.91 6.54 -2.29
CA LEU A 25 -3.81 6.71 -3.73
C LEU A 25 -4.88 7.68 -4.17
N TYR A 26 -4.45 8.79 -4.76
CA TYR A 26 -5.32 9.71 -5.48
C TYR A 26 -5.04 9.53 -6.96
N GLY A 27 -6.02 9.03 -7.71
CA GLY A 27 -5.93 8.89 -9.17
C GLY A 27 -7.28 9.17 -9.82
N ILE A 28 -7.26 9.66 -11.06
CA ILE A 28 -8.48 9.94 -11.83
C ILE A 28 -9.23 8.60 -12.03
N GLY A 29 -10.41 8.47 -11.41
CA GLY A 29 -11.23 7.25 -11.47
C GLY A 29 -10.93 6.18 -10.41
N ALA A 30 -9.99 6.43 -9.48
CA ALA A 30 -9.67 5.52 -8.39
C ALA A 30 -9.63 6.29 -7.07
N SER A 31 -10.78 6.33 -6.44
CA SER A 31 -11.01 6.92 -5.13
C SER A 31 -11.09 5.76 -4.15
N SER A 32 -9.93 5.20 -3.85
CA SER A 32 -9.80 4.00 -3.02
C SER A 32 -8.63 4.18 -2.06
N TYR A 33 -8.85 3.77 -0.81
CA TYR A 33 -7.84 3.81 0.23
C TYR A 33 -7.18 2.43 0.34
N PHE A 34 -5.85 2.38 0.51
CA PHE A 34 -5.10 1.14 0.69
C PHE A 34 -4.38 1.16 2.05
N ALA A 35 -4.64 0.15 2.87
CA ALA A 35 -3.88 -0.15 4.07
C ALA A 35 -2.89 -1.29 3.77
N PHE A 36 -1.65 -1.10 4.20
CA PHE A 36 -0.56 -2.06 4.04
C PHE A 36 -0.06 -2.49 5.41
N ARG A 37 0.08 -3.79 5.59
CA ARG A 37 0.71 -4.35 6.78
C ARG A 37 1.71 -5.39 6.35
N GLN A 38 2.99 -5.11 6.57
CA GLN A 38 4.04 -6.08 6.29
C GLN A 38 4.25 -6.95 7.52
N MET A 39 4.28 -8.26 7.32
CA MET A 39 4.60 -9.27 8.33
C MET A 39 5.73 -10.15 7.77
N GLY A 40 6.96 -9.67 7.88
CA GLY A 40 8.12 -10.28 7.23
C GLY A 40 8.02 -10.20 5.69
N LYS A 41 7.97 -11.36 5.04
CA LYS A 41 7.86 -11.49 3.57
C LYS A 41 6.44 -11.29 3.02
N GLN A 42 5.46 -11.37 3.92
CA GLN A 42 4.06 -11.25 3.57
C GLN A 42 3.62 -9.79 3.69
N LEU A 43 2.88 -9.33 2.70
CA LEU A 43 2.29 -8.00 2.64
C LEU A 43 0.78 -8.15 2.62
N HIS A 44 0.13 -7.81 3.72
CA HIS A 44 -1.32 -7.72 3.79
C HIS A 44 -1.75 -6.40 3.18
N ILE A 45 -2.63 -6.45 2.18
CA ILE A 45 -3.15 -5.26 1.50
C ILE A 45 -4.66 -5.28 1.62
N SER A 46 -5.20 -4.19 2.15
CA SER A 46 -6.64 -3.95 2.27
C SER A 46 -7.03 -2.73 1.45
N ARG A 47 -7.91 -2.90 0.47
CA ARG A 47 -8.50 -1.85 -0.35
C ARG A 47 -9.87 -1.50 0.20
N PHE A 48 -10.09 -0.21 0.43
CA PHE A 48 -11.35 0.36 0.84
C PHE A 48 -11.87 1.31 -0.24
N SER A 49 -13.19 1.41 -0.39
CA SER A 49 -13.84 2.41 -1.22
C SER A 49 -13.76 3.81 -0.58
N GLU A 50 -14.16 4.86 -1.30
CA GLU A 50 -14.32 6.22 -0.77
C GLU A 50 -15.19 6.29 0.48
N GLN A 51 -16.16 5.40 0.57
CA GLN A 51 -17.11 5.31 1.67
C GLN A 51 -16.53 4.52 2.85
N GLY A 52 -15.29 4.05 2.75
CA GLY A 52 -14.61 3.25 3.78
C GLY A 52 -15.01 1.77 3.80
N LYS A 53 -15.73 1.28 2.79
CA LYS A 53 -16.11 -0.14 2.71
C LYS A 53 -14.92 -0.97 2.23
N LEU A 54 -14.62 -2.08 2.90
CA LEU A 54 -13.62 -3.04 2.44
C LEU A 54 -14.08 -3.67 1.11
N GLU A 55 -13.35 -3.40 0.04
CA GLU A 55 -13.62 -3.90 -1.31
C GLU A 55 -12.74 -5.09 -1.65
N CYS A 56 -11.51 -5.12 -1.11
CA CYS A 56 -10.68 -6.31 -1.17
C CYS A 56 -9.67 -6.38 -0.03
N GLU A 57 -9.39 -7.58 0.44
CA GLU A 57 -8.30 -7.90 1.37
C GLU A 57 -7.58 -9.16 0.88
N GLY A 58 -6.26 -9.17 1.01
CA GLY A 58 -5.46 -10.35 0.70
C GLY A 58 -4.06 -10.28 1.31
N VAL A 59 -3.48 -11.46 1.50
CA VAL A 59 -2.06 -11.62 1.81
C VAL A 59 -1.32 -11.77 0.50
N PHE A 60 -0.30 -10.97 0.29
CA PHE A 60 0.51 -11.00 -0.92
C PHE A 60 1.95 -11.34 -0.56
N GLU A 61 2.60 -12.16 -1.39
CA GLU A 61 4.00 -12.53 -1.20
C GLU A 61 4.86 -11.90 -2.29
N ALA A 62 6.05 -11.45 -1.89
CA ALA A 62 7.04 -10.86 -2.79
C ALA A 62 7.61 -11.94 -3.71
N GLN A 63 7.49 -11.74 -5.04
CA GLN A 63 7.99 -12.73 -6.00
C GLN A 63 9.52 -12.71 -6.15
N LYS A 64 10.14 -11.55 -5.96
CA LYS A 64 11.59 -11.37 -6.20
C LYS A 64 12.26 -10.55 -5.10
N ARG A 65 11.66 -9.41 -4.76
CA ARG A 65 12.22 -8.43 -3.83
C ARG A 65 11.12 -7.93 -2.90
N GLU A 66 11.48 -7.84 -1.63
CA GLU A 66 10.63 -7.30 -0.58
C GLU A 66 10.61 -5.77 -0.64
N LEU A 67 9.44 -5.22 -0.35
CA LEU A 67 9.21 -3.79 -0.15
C LEU A 67 9.91 -3.35 1.12
N ASP A 68 10.71 -2.30 1.01
CA ASP A 68 11.28 -1.61 2.16
C ASP A 68 10.35 -0.45 2.56
N LEU A 69 9.62 -0.63 3.65
CA LEU A 69 8.68 0.37 4.18
C LEU A 69 9.36 1.64 4.71
N THR A 70 10.68 1.63 4.92
CA THR A 70 11.43 2.82 5.35
C THR A 70 11.73 3.77 4.20
N ARG A 71 11.47 3.34 2.97
CA ARG A 71 11.76 4.09 1.73
C ARG A 71 10.46 4.44 1.01
N ASP A 72 10.52 5.49 0.21
CA ASP A 72 9.40 5.84 -0.66
C ASP A 72 9.10 4.74 -1.68
N PHE A 73 7.81 4.50 -1.89
CA PHE A 73 7.30 3.56 -2.88
C PHE A 73 5.98 4.05 -3.45
N GLU A 74 5.68 3.74 -4.69
CA GLU A 74 4.38 3.98 -5.31
C GLU A 74 3.66 2.65 -5.51
N ILE A 75 2.33 2.63 -5.39
CA ILE A 75 1.54 1.44 -5.73
C ILE A 75 0.86 1.67 -7.07
N SER A 76 1.06 0.71 -7.97
CA SER A 76 0.35 0.57 -9.22
C SER A 76 -0.90 -0.28 -9.01
N TYR A 77 -1.99 0.16 -9.64
CA TYR A 77 -3.35 -0.38 -9.48
C TYR A 77 -3.40 -1.92 -9.39
N PRO A 78 -3.99 -2.51 -8.33
CA PRO A 78 -4.10 -3.95 -8.23
C PRO A 78 -5.17 -4.49 -9.18
N SER A 79 -4.75 -5.25 -10.19
CA SER A 79 -5.67 -5.93 -11.11
C SER A 79 -6.45 -7.03 -10.37
N HIS A 80 -7.77 -6.87 -10.25
CA HIS A 80 -8.70 -7.84 -9.64
C HIS A 80 -8.31 -8.33 -8.24
N CYS A 81 -7.47 -7.58 -7.52
CA CYS A 81 -6.92 -7.99 -6.23
C CYS A 81 -6.17 -9.34 -6.24
N ALA A 82 -5.69 -9.76 -7.41
CA ALA A 82 -4.87 -10.97 -7.56
C ALA A 82 -3.36 -10.65 -7.57
N LYS A 83 -3.01 -9.48 -8.09
CA LYS A 83 -1.64 -8.99 -8.20
C LYS A 83 -1.58 -7.53 -7.78
N VAL A 84 -0.57 -7.18 -7.02
CA VAL A 84 -0.18 -5.80 -6.74
C VAL A 84 1.20 -5.56 -7.31
N THR A 85 1.35 -4.42 -7.97
CA THR A 85 2.63 -3.95 -8.45
C THR A 85 2.98 -2.70 -7.65
N LEU A 86 4.17 -2.66 -7.08
CA LEU A 86 4.70 -1.50 -6.39
C LEU A 86 5.96 -1.03 -7.13
N GLN A 87 6.24 0.27 -7.12
CA GLN A 87 7.44 0.84 -7.69
C GLN A 87 8.26 1.46 -6.57
N GLN A 88 9.50 1.03 -6.39
CA GLN A 88 10.41 1.55 -5.38
C GLN A 88 11.80 1.67 -5.99
N ASP A 89 12.44 2.83 -5.87
CA ASP A 89 13.81 3.04 -6.37
C ASP A 89 13.93 2.71 -7.87
N GLU A 90 12.95 3.14 -8.68
CA GLU A 90 12.81 2.84 -10.12
C GLU A 90 12.68 1.34 -10.45
N GLN A 91 12.48 0.49 -9.44
CA GLN A 91 12.30 -0.95 -9.61
C GLN A 91 10.87 -1.37 -9.36
N GLU A 92 10.40 -2.30 -10.21
CA GLU A 92 9.10 -2.92 -10.05
C GLU A 92 9.17 -4.08 -9.04
N LEU A 93 8.33 -4.00 -8.02
CA LEU A 93 8.11 -5.05 -7.02
C LEU A 93 6.75 -5.70 -7.29
N ILE A 94 6.77 -6.99 -7.62
CA ILE A 94 5.55 -7.76 -7.92
C ILE A 94 5.18 -8.60 -6.70
N TYR A 95 3.92 -8.43 -6.28
CA TYR A 95 3.30 -9.12 -5.17
C TYR A 95 2.09 -9.91 -5.66
N LEU A 96 2.09 -11.22 -5.43
CA LEU A 96 0.98 -12.11 -5.82
C LEU A 96 0.19 -12.53 -4.60
N ARG A 97 -1.14 -12.51 -4.73
CA ARG A 97 -2.04 -12.95 -3.66
C ARG A 97 -1.83 -14.44 -3.38
N GLN A 98 -1.61 -14.76 -2.12
CA GLN A 98 -1.62 -16.13 -1.61
C GLN A 98 -3.07 -16.51 -1.30
N ASN A 99 -3.51 -17.68 -1.76
CA ASN A 99 -4.86 -18.19 -1.58
C ASN A 99 -4.94 -19.25 -0.48
#